data_AF-A0A4U0ZW34-F1
#
_entry.id   AF-A0A4U0ZW34-F1
#
_cell.length_a   1.000
_cell.length_b   1.000
_cell.length_c   1.000
_cell.angle_alpha   90.00
_cell.angle_beta   90.00
_cell.angle_gamma   90.00
#
_symmetry.space_group_name_H-M   'P 1'
#
loop_
_entity.id
_entity.type
_entity.pdbx_description
1 polymer ?
#
loop_
_entity_poly.entity_id
_entity_poly.type
_entity_poly.pdbx_seq_one_letter_code
_entity_poly.pdbx_strand_id
1 'polypeptide(L)'
;MSEGRLPLTIPVKPWFSDHCFAGKTVLPAVETMLLLAARVAESYGELDIRVMENVRFVKFLEIPEGISAMDGLIDCEMRSDGSLEIQLLSRIQFKAMSRIKEHGSIVFFPVKSHSHKPLKMDLTQPEEAMTEIKVDDLYRELVPFGPYYQSLKKNLYLLGVEAWGELRAPDVTSDPVQEIIGSPFPLDGAFHAACVLGQQTVDFVPFPVGFDRRVIVTPTRPGCDYRTKVRLVHKTEDELVFDLVIFDDTGTVYETVAGLRMRDVSGALGR
;
A
#
# COMPACT_ATOMS: atom_id res chain seq x y z
N MET A 1 8.59 -2.89 -26.31
CA MET A 1 9.89 -3.61 -26.32
C MET A 1 10.26 -3.81 -24.86
N SER A 2 10.53 -5.03 -24.38
CA SER A 2 10.99 -5.22 -22.99
C SER A 2 12.43 -4.73 -22.87
N GLU A 3 12.73 -3.84 -21.94
CA GLU A 3 14.11 -3.42 -21.67
C GLU A 3 14.96 -4.53 -21.02
N GLY A 4 14.33 -5.68 -20.74
CA GLY A 4 14.92 -6.76 -19.99
C GLY A 4 14.97 -6.41 -18.50
N ARG A 5 15.50 -7.34 -17.70
CA ARG A 5 15.58 -7.17 -16.26
C ARG A 5 16.76 -6.30 -15.88
N LEU A 6 16.48 -5.17 -15.26
CA LEU A 6 17.47 -4.22 -14.79
C LEU A 6 17.78 -4.47 -13.31
N PRO A 7 19.05 -4.39 -12.88
CA PRO A 7 19.38 -4.45 -11.46
C PRO A 7 18.79 -3.25 -10.71
N LEU A 8 18.37 -3.50 -9.48
CA LEU A 8 17.88 -2.50 -8.53
C LEU A 8 18.58 -2.72 -7.19
N THR A 9 19.11 -1.66 -6.61
CA THR A 9 19.54 -1.67 -5.20
C THR A 9 18.46 -0.99 -4.37
N ILE A 10 17.94 -1.72 -3.38
CA ILE A 10 16.90 -1.23 -2.47
C ILE A 10 17.59 -0.84 -1.16
N PRO A 11 17.73 0.45 -0.83
CA PRO A 11 18.28 0.87 0.45
C PRO A 11 17.34 0.46 1.59
N VAL A 12 17.87 -0.20 2.62
CA VAL A 12 17.09 -0.56 3.81
C VAL A 12 16.96 0.68 4.69
N LYS A 13 15.72 1.17 4.83
CA LYS A 13 15.42 2.34 5.66
C LYS A 13 15.28 1.93 7.13
N PRO A 14 15.60 2.83 8.09
CA PRO A 14 15.52 2.51 9.52
C PRO A 14 14.15 2.03 9.98
N TRP A 15 13.08 2.53 9.36
CA TRP A 15 11.72 2.17 9.73
C TRP A 15 11.26 0.82 9.17
N PHE A 16 11.98 0.19 8.23
CA PHE A 16 11.53 -1.09 7.66
C PHE A 16 11.40 -2.20 8.71
N SER A 17 12.22 -2.19 9.76
CA SER A 17 12.14 -3.14 10.88
C SER A 17 10.79 -3.09 11.63
N ASP A 18 10.04 -2.00 11.50
CA ASP A 18 8.73 -1.86 12.13
C ASP A 18 7.63 -2.59 11.35
N HIS A 19 7.89 -3.05 10.12
CA HIS A 19 6.92 -3.80 9.33
C HIS A 19 7.27 -5.30 9.32
N CYS A 20 6.70 -6.02 10.28
CA CYS A 20 6.99 -7.44 10.52
C CYS A 20 5.80 -8.34 10.20
N PHE A 21 6.05 -9.46 9.52
CA PHE A 21 5.07 -10.53 9.32
C PHE A 21 5.66 -11.87 9.78
N ALA A 22 4.95 -12.58 10.65
CA ALA A 22 5.40 -13.83 11.29
C ALA A 22 6.83 -13.74 11.89
N GLY A 23 7.15 -12.62 12.54
CA GLY A 23 8.44 -12.39 13.18
C GLY A 23 9.59 -12.03 12.23
N LYS A 24 9.30 -11.78 10.95
CA LYS A 24 10.30 -11.39 9.95
C LYS A 24 10.01 -10.00 9.42
N THR A 25 11.05 -9.20 9.24
CA THR A 25 10.97 -7.92 8.52
C THR A 25 10.60 -8.19 7.06
N VAL A 26 9.52 -7.58 6.59
CA VAL A 26 9.09 -7.70 5.19
C VAL A 26 8.90 -6.31 4.60
N LEU A 27 9.32 -6.11 3.36
CA LEU A 27 9.11 -4.85 2.66
C LEU A 27 7.60 -4.58 2.55
N PRO A 28 7.11 -3.43 3.06
CA PRO A 28 5.70 -3.09 2.95
C PRO A 28 5.24 -2.97 1.50
N ALA A 29 3.96 -3.26 1.27
CA ALA A 29 3.29 -3.05 0.00
C ALA A 29 3.42 -1.59 -0.48
N VAL A 30 3.27 -0.64 0.45
CA VAL A 30 3.39 0.80 0.17
C VAL A 30 4.79 1.24 -0.24
N GLU A 31 5.84 0.59 0.27
CA GLU A 31 7.22 0.85 -0.12
C GLU A 31 7.54 0.23 -1.49
N THR A 32 6.95 -0.93 -1.81
CA THR A 32 7.03 -1.50 -3.17
C THR A 32 6.46 -0.53 -4.20
N MET A 33 5.32 0.11 -3.90
CA MET A 33 4.75 1.12 -4.78
C MET A 33 5.65 2.33 -4.97
N LEU A 34 6.26 2.80 -3.87
CA LEU A 34 7.17 3.94 -3.90
C LEU A 34 8.42 3.66 -4.75
N LEU A 35 9.04 2.49 -4.59
CA LEU A 35 10.21 2.07 -5.37
C LEU A 35 9.90 2.00 -6.87
N LEU A 36 8.78 1.39 -7.24
CA LEU A 36 8.38 1.25 -8.65
C LEU A 36 8.03 2.61 -9.26
N ALA A 37 7.28 3.45 -8.54
CA ALA A 37 6.96 4.81 -8.99
C ALA A 37 8.21 5.68 -9.15
N ALA A 38 9.20 5.56 -8.26
CA ALA A 38 10.46 6.29 -8.37
C ALA A 38 11.21 5.92 -9.65
N ARG A 39 11.31 4.61 -9.96
CA ARG A 39 11.94 4.16 -11.21
C ARG A 39 11.20 4.69 -12.44
N VAL A 40 9.87 4.72 -12.40
CA VAL A 40 9.07 5.27 -13.50
C VAL A 40 9.32 6.76 -13.66
N ALA A 41 9.34 7.53 -12.57
CA ALA A 41 9.62 8.97 -12.60
C ALA A 41 11.01 9.29 -13.19
N GLU A 42 12.00 8.45 -12.95
CA GLU A 42 13.38 8.62 -13.44
C GLU A 42 13.52 8.33 -14.94
N SER A 43 12.73 7.40 -15.48
CA SER A 43 12.97 6.81 -16.80
C SER A 43 11.88 7.07 -17.84
N TYR A 44 10.65 7.39 -17.40
CA TYR A 44 9.46 7.51 -18.24
C TYR A 44 8.63 8.75 -17.85
N GLY A 45 9.15 9.93 -18.17
CA GLY A 45 8.56 11.22 -17.76
C GLY A 45 7.18 11.52 -18.35
N GLU A 46 6.75 10.77 -19.36
CA GLU A 46 5.42 10.85 -19.98
C GLU A 46 4.32 10.08 -19.24
N LEU A 47 4.68 9.25 -18.25
CA LEU A 47 3.75 8.44 -17.47
C LEU A 47 3.28 9.16 -16.21
N ASP A 48 2.00 9.02 -15.87
CA ASP A 48 1.41 9.61 -14.67
C ASP A 48 1.58 8.68 -13.46
N ILE A 49 2.59 8.93 -12.64
CA ILE A 49 2.84 8.13 -11.43
C ILE A 49 1.82 8.38 -10.30
N ARG A 50 0.93 9.38 -10.44
CA ARG A 50 -0.17 9.62 -9.49
C ARG A 50 -1.35 8.69 -9.71
N VAL A 51 -1.39 7.98 -10.82
CA VAL A 51 -2.41 6.97 -11.13
C VAL A 51 -1.72 5.61 -11.26
N MET A 52 -2.01 4.72 -10.33
CA MET A 52 -1.49 3.35 -10.34
C MET A 52 -2.66 2.41 -10.61
N GLU A 53 -2.56 1.60 -11.65
CA GLU A 53 -3.60 0.63 -12.01
C GLU A 53 -3.10 -0.80 -11.91
N ASN A 54 -4.03 -1.72 -11.71
CA ASN A 54 -3.78 -3.16 -11.65
C ASN A 54 -2.64 -3.56 -10.70
N VAL A 55 -2.56 -2.89 -9.54
CA VAL A 55 -1.52 -3.17 -8.55
C VAL A 55 -1.69 -4.57 -7.98
N ARG A 56 -0.58 -5.31 -7.86
CA ARG A 56 -0.52 -6.66 -7.28
C ARG A 56 0.62 -6.76 -6.27
N PHE A 57 0.37 -7.47 -5.18
CA PHE A 57 1.37 -7.87 -4.18
C PHE A 57 1.37 -9.41 -4.13
N VAL A 58 2.29 -10.01 -4.88
CA VAL A 58 2.28 -11.45 -5.17
C VAL A 58 2.95 -12.24 -4.05
N LYS A 59 4.09 -11.74 -3.55
CA LYS A 59 4.86 -12.40 -2.48
C LYS A 59 5.63 -11.39 -1.65
N PHE A 60 5.75 -11.66 -0.35
CA PHE A 60 6.64 -10.90 0.53
C PHE A 60 8.09 -10.91 0.04
N LEU A 61 8.71 -9.74 0.12
CA LEU A 61 10.15 -9.56 0.06
C LEU A 61 10.66 -9.44 1.49
N GLU A 62 11.24 -10.52 2.00
CA GLU A 62 11.86 -10.56 3.32
C GLU A 62 13.15 -9.73 3.31
N ILE A 63 13.38 -8.96 4.36
CA ILE A 63 14.57 -8.14 4.55
C ILE A 63 15.46 -8.82 5.60
N PRO A 64 16.60 -9.41 5.20
CA PRO A 64 17.54 -10.00 6.16
C PRO A 64 18.03 -8.99 7.20
N GLU A 65 18.30 -9.47 8.42
CA GLU A 65 18.85 -8.64 9.49
C GLU A 65 20.27 -8.14 9.15
N GLY A 66 20.58 -6.92 9.61
CA GLY A 66 21.94 -6.37 9.59
C GLY A 66 22.43 -5.88 8.22
N ILE A 67 21.60 -5.90 7.18
CA ILE A 67 21.97 -5.36 5.86
C ILE A 67 21.51 -3.90 5.71
N SER A 68 22.30 -3.11 4.97
CA SER A 68 21.97 -1.72 4.64
C SER A 68 21.30 -1.55 3.28
N ALA A 69 21.36 -2.57 2.42
CA ALA A 69 20.73 -2.60 1.12
C ALA A 69 20.44 -4.04 0.67
N MET A 70 19.43 -4.20 -0.18
CA MET A 70 19.10 -5.46 -0.85
C MET A 70 19.26 -5.35 -2.35
N ASP A 71 19.67 -6.44 -2.98
CA ASP A 71 19.62 -6.59 -4.42
C ASP A 71 18.22 -7.03 -4.88
N GLY A 72 17.68 -6.30 -5.84
CA GLY A 72 16.45 -6.62 -6.55
C GLY A 72 16.65 -6.52 -8.05
N LEU A 73 15.58 -6.81 -8.79
CA LEU A 73 15.49 -6.56 -10.21
C LEU A 73 14.19 -5.84 -10.50
N ILE A 74 14.20 -5.00 -11.52
CA ILE A 74 12.98 -4.45 -12.12
C ILE A 74 12.83 -5.04 -13.51
N ASP A 75 11.60 -5.41 -13.86
CA ASP A 75 11.21 -5.75 -15.22
C ASP A 75 10.19 -4.72 -15.71
N CYS A 76 10.41 -4.22 -16.92
CA CYS A 76 9.61 -3.16 -17.54
C CYS A 76 9.08 -3.65 -18.89
N GLU A 77 7.77 -3.64 -19.07
CA GLU A 77 7.11 -3.98 -20.32
C GLU A 77 6.22 -2.83 -20.80
N MET A 78 6.71 -2.10 -21.82
CA MET A 78 5.92 -1.10 -22.52
C MET A 78 4.94 -1.78 -23.47
N ARG A 79 3.65 -1.52 -23.28
CA ARG A 79 2.54 -2.06 -24.06
C ARG A 79 2.23 -1.18 -25.27
N SER A 80 1.45 -1.73 -26.22
CA SER A 80 1.09 -1.04 -27.46
C SER A 80 0.24 0.22 -27.27
N ASP A 81 -0.48 0.33 -26.14
CA ASP A 81 -1.29 1.49 -25.79
C ASP A 81 -0.50 2.59 -25.05
N GLY A 82 0.82 2.42 -24.93
CA GLY A 82 1.72 3.33 -24.21
C GLY A 82 1.69 3.16 -22.69
N SER A 83 0.93 2.20 -22.16
CA SER A 83 1.03 1.83 -20.74
C SER A 83 2.30 1.05 -20.45
N LEU A 84 2.84 1.22 -19.25
CA LEU A 84 3.99 0.49 -18.76
C LEU A 84 3.54 -0.43 -17.63
N GLU A 85 3.80 -1.72 -17.77
CA GLU A 85 3.83 -2.64 -16.62
C GLU A 85 5.24 -2.67 -16.04
N ILE A 86 5.36 -2.46 -14.74
CA ILE A 86 6.63 -2.54 -14.01
C ILE A 86 6.50 -3.48 -12.82
N GLN A 87 7.52 -4.32 -12.63
CA GLN A 87 7.50 -5.40 -11.65
C GLN A 87 8.76 -5.36 -10.76
N LEU A 88 8.58 -5.59 -9.46
CA LEU A 88 9.68 -5.82 -8.52
C LEU A 88 9.95 -7.32 -8.39
N LEU A 89 11.18 -7.72 -8.66
CA LEU A 89 11.62 -9.11 -8.62
C LEU A 89 12.86 -9.28 -7.71
N SER A 90 13.09 -10.51 -7.23
CA SER A 90 14.34 -10.89 -6.56
C SER A 90 14.90 -12.21 -7.11
N ARG A 91 16.20 -12.42 -6.90
CA ARG A 91 16.86 -13.71 -7.16
C ARG A 91 16.83 -14.55 -5.89
N ILE A 92 16.25 -15.73 -5.98
CA ILE A 92 16.30 -16.71 -4.90
C ILE A 92 17.20 -17.86 -5.32
N GLN A 93 18.18 -18.17 -4.47
CA GLN A 93 18.97 -19.38 -4.61
C GLN A 93 18.29 -20.52 -3.88
N PHE A 94 18.06 -21.63 -4.58
CA PHE A 94 17.59 -22.88 -4.01
C PHE A 94 18.52 -24.01 -4.47
N LYS A 95 19.42 -24.44 -3.57
CA LYS A 95 20.51 -25.36 -3.89
C LYS A 95 21.34 -24.83 -5.08
N ALA A 96 21.50 -25.62 -6.14
CA ALA A 96 22.25 -25.24 -7.34
C ALA A 96 21.43 -24.43 -8.38
N MET A 97 20.16 -24.12 -8.11
CA MET A 97 19.30 -23.39 -9.05
C MET A 97 18.98 -21.99 -8.53
N SER A 98 19.12 -20.98 -9.38
CA SER A 98 18.59 -19.64 -9.14
C SER A 98 17.21 -19.50 -9.79
N ARG A 99 16.21 -19.03 -9.05
CA ARG A 99 14.89 -18.67 -9.57
C ARG A 99 14.64 -17.18 -9.39
N ILE A 100 13.81 -16.63 -10.26
CA ILE A 100 13.30 -15.26 -10.14
C ILE A 100 11.94 -15.33 -9.47
N LYS A 101 11.71 -14.46 -8.48
CA LYS A 101 10.44 -14.35 -7.78
C LYS A 101 9.89 -12.94 -7.94
N GLU A 102 8.64 -12.83 -8.34
CA GLU A 102 7.89 -11.56 -8.34
C GLU A 102 7.35 -11.25 -6.96
N HIS A 103 7.44 -9.98 -6.58
CA HIS A 103 6.96 -9.45 -5.30
C HIS A 103 5.76 -8.54 -5.47
N GLY A 104 5.80 -7.66 -6.47
CA GLY A 104 4.66 -6.82 -6.81
C GLY A 104 4.82 -6.16 -8.16
N SER A 105 3.69 -5.70 -8.70
CA SER A 105 3.60 -5.15 -10.05
C SER A 105 2.56 -4.04 -10.12
N ILE A 106 2.80 -3.07 -11.00
CA ILE A 106 1.96 -1.88 -11.20
C ILE A 106 1.89 -1.55 -12.68
N VAL A 107 0.73 -1.09 -13.13
CA VAL A 107 0.56 -0.48 -14.45
C VAL A 107 0.46 1.03 -14.32
N PHE A 108 1.31 1.73 -15.07
CA PHE A 108 1.25 3.17 -15.23
C PHE A 108 0.80 3.51 -16.66
N PHE A 109 0.01 4.57 -16.78
CA PHE A 109 -0.48 5.05 -18.07
C PHE A 109 0.14 6.40 -18.42
N PRO A 110 0.22 6.74 -19.72
CA PRO A 110 0.60 8.09 -20.13
C PRO A 110 -0.28 9.12 -19.44
N VAL A 111 0.29 10.31 -19.19
CA VAL A 111 -0.46 11.47 -18.73
C VAL A 111 -1.54 11.78 -19.78
N LYS A 112 -2.74 11.24 -19.59
CA LYS A 112 -3.93 11.82 -20.22
C LYS A 112 -4.21 13.11 -19.47
N SER A 113 -4.95 14.03 -20.09
CA SER A 113 -5.49 15.20 -19.38
C SER A 113 -6.53 14.75 -18.33
N HIS A 114 -6.10 13.98 -17.34
CA HIS A 114 -6.88 13.64 -16.16
C HIS A 114 -6.85 14.90 -15.32
N SER A 115 -7.98 15.60 -15.26
CA SER A 115 -8.09 16.68 -14.30
C SER A 115 -8.11 16.06 -12.91
N HIS A 116 -7.04 16.23 -12.13
CA HIS A 116 -7.02 15.98 -10.69
C HIS A 116 -7.83 17.07 -9.98
N LYS A 117 -9.10 17.24 -10.38
CA LYS A 117 -9.98 18.23 -9.77
C LYS A 117 -10.10 17.88 -8.28
N PRO A 118 -10.14 18.90 -7.40
CA PRO A 118 -10.41 18.67 -5.99
C PRO A 118 -11.67 17.83 -5.85
N LEU A 119 -11.52 16.64 -5.28
CA LEU A 119 -12.64 15.80 -4.86
C LEU A 119 -12.97 16.17 -3.42
N LYS A 120 -14.25 16.27 -3.12
CA LYS A 120 -14.76 16.48 -1.76
C LYS A 120 -15.46 15.22 -1.29
N MET A 121 -15.08 14.78 -0.10
CA MET A 121 -15.70 13.68 0.61
C MET A 121 -16.91 14.19 1.38
N ASP A 122 -18.01 13.43 1.37
CA ASP A 122 -19.11 13.66 2.30
C ASP A 122 -18.68 13.24 3.70
N LEU A 123 -18.74 14.19 4.64
CA LEU A 123 -18.34 14.01 6.03
C LEU A 123 -19.47 13.50 6.91
N THR A 124 -20.68 13.33 6.35
CA THR A 124 -21.80 12.75 7.10
C THR A 124 -21.46 11.33 7.54
N GLN A 125 -21.35 11.15 8.86
CA GLN A 125 -21.19 9.83 9.47
C GLN A 125 -22.56 9.15 9.57
N PRO A 126 -22.65 7.83 9.33
CA PRO A 126 -23.87 7.08 9.56
C PRO A 126 -24.34 7.19 11.03
N GLU A 127 -25.65 7.24 11.26
CA GLU A 127 -26.25 7.19 12.61
C GLU A 127 -26.28 5.76 13.20
N GLU A 128 -25.64 4.79 12.54
CA GLU A 128 -25.62 3.39 12.95
C GLU A 128 -24.84 3.17 14.26
N ALA A 129 -25.13 2.04 14.92
CA ALA A 129 -24.37 1.61 16.09
C ALA A 129 -22.88 1.46 15.72
N MET A 130 -22.05 2.25 16.38
CA MET A 130 -20.63 2.36 16.10
C MET A 130 -19.84 1.49 17.09
N THR A 131 -19.04 0.56 16.58
CA THR A 131 -18.05 -0.13 17.41
C THR A 131 -16.77 0.69 17.43
N GLU A 132 -16.31 1.07 18.61
CA GLU A 132 -15.07 1.81 18.81
C GLU A 132 -13.94 0.84 19.17
N ILE A 133 -12.86 0.89 18.39
CA ILE A 133 -11.64 0.14 18.63
C ILE A 133 -10.54 1.15 18.96
N LYS A 134 -9.98 1.04 20.17
CA LYS A 134 -8.82 1.83 20.55
C LYS A 134 -7.60 1.38 19.75
N VAL A 135 -6.90 2.35 19.17
CA VAL A 135 -5.75 2.05 18.31
C VAL A 135 -4.61 1.37 19.07
N ASP A 136 -4.43 1.68 20.35
CA ASP A 136 -3.44 1.02 21.21
C ASP A 136 -3.73 -0.48 21.39
N ASP A 137 -5.01 -0.87 21.38
CA ASP A 137 -5.43 -2.27 21.44
C ASP A 137 -5.22 -2.95 20.08
N LEU A 138 -5.55 -2.24 18.99
CA LEU A 138 -5.32 -2.70 17.61
C LEU A 138 -3.85 -3.05 17.35
N TYR A 139 -2.92 -2.15 17.65
CA TYR A 139 -1.49 -2.38 17.37
C TYR A 139 -0.83 -3.34 18.37
N ARG A 140 -1.45 -3.59 19.52
CA ARG A 140 -0.99 -4.61 20.45
C ARG A 140 -1.41 -6.02 20.04
N GLU A 141 -2.58 -6.17 19.42
CA GLU A 141 -3.24 -7.48 19.28
C GLU A 141 -3.45 -7.91 17.82
N LEU A 142 -3.75 -6.99 16.91
CA LEU A 142 -4.20 -7.31 15.55
C LEU A 142 -3.14 -7.08 14.48
N VAL A 143 -2.32 -6.03 14.64
CA VAL A 143 -1.27 -5.65 13.69
C VAL A 143 -0.03 -5.22 14.47
N PRO A 144 0.86 -6.13 14.91
CA PRO A 144 1.98 -5.80 15.80
C PRO A 144 3.14 -5.12 15.06
N PHE A 145 2.85 -4.06 14.32
CA PHE A 145 3.83 -3.23 13.64
C PHE A 145 4.44 -2.21 14.60
N GLY A 146 5.70 -1.88 14.37
CA GLY A 146 6.43 -0.89 15.15
C GLY A 146 5.97 0.55 14.86
N PRO A 147 6.41 1.51 15.68
CA PRO A 147 5.88 2.87 15.74
C PRO A 147 5.76 3.61 14.40
N TYR A 148 6.65 3.38 13.45
CA TYR A 148 6.59 4.07 12.15
C TYR A 148 5.37 3.66 11.31
N TYR A 149 4.96 2.38 11.38
CA TYR A 149 3.78 1.88 10.67
C TYR A 149 2.51 1.89 11.53
N GLN A 150 2.57 2.48 12.73
CA GLN A 150 1.39 2.72 13.56
C GLN A 150 0.65 4.00 13.14
N SER A 151 0.24 4.09 11.87
CA SER A 151 -0.29 5.33 11.29
C SER A 151 -1.71 5.67 11.74
N LEU A 152 -2.58 4.68 11.99
CA LEU A 152 -3.85 4.91 12.69
C LEU A 152 -3.61 5.59 14.05
N LYS A 153 -4.50 6.49 14.47
CA LYS A 153 -4.45 7.21 15.75
C LYS A 153 -5.80 7.23 16.44
N LYS A 154 -5.75 7.41 17.77
CA LYS A 154 -6.90 7.49 18.68
C LYS A 154 -7.79 6.24 18.58
N ASN A 155 -8.83 6.31 17.75
CA ASN A 155 -9.85 5.29 17.61
C ASN A 155 -10.11 4.98 16.14
N LEU A 156 -10.38 3.71 15.88
CA LEU A 156 -11.00 3.24 14.65
C LEU A 156 -12.47 2.95 14.94
N TYR A 157 -13.36 3.49 14.12
CA TYR A 157 -14.80 3.33 14.25
C TYR A 157 -15.32 2.41 13.16
N LEU A 158 -16.01 1.34 13.53
CA LEU A 158 -16.64 0.41 12.60
C LEU A 158 -18.16 0.62 12.57
N LEU A 159 -18.72 0.80 11.38
CA LEU A 159 -20.15 1.04 11.13
C LEU A 159 -20.61 0.18 9.95
N GLY A 160 -21.23 -0.96 10.24
CA GLY A 160 -21.71 -1.89 9.23
C GLY A 160 -20.60 -2.37 8.30
N VAL A 161 -20.61 -1.89 7.05
CA VAL A 161 -19.62 -2.21 6.01
C VAL A 161 -18.55 -1.12 5.85
N GLU A 162 -18.49 -0.14 6.75
CA GLU A 162 -17.54 0.96 6.72
C GLU A 162 -16.65 1.01 7.96
N ALA A 163 -15.44 1.54 7.80
CA ALA A 163 -14.54 1.89 8.88
C ALA A 163 -14.02 3.32 8.70
N TRP A 164 -13.96 4.07 9.80
CA TRP A 164 -13.49 5.45 9.85
C TRP A 164 -12.36 5.58 10.85
N GLY A 165 -11.26 6.19 10.43
CA GLY A 165 -10.07 6.33 11.27
C GLY A 165 -9.37 7.66 11.07
N GLU A 166 -8.59 8.04 12.08
CA GLU A 166 -7.60 9.10 11.97
C GLU A 166 -6.24 8.49 11.63
N LEU A 167 -5.48 9.15 10.77
CA LEU A 167 -4.18 8.72 10.29
C LEU A 167 -3.15 9.82 10.57
N ARG A 168 -1.91 9.44 10.83
CA ARG A 168 -0.78 10.35 10.92
C ARG A 168 0.41 9.78 10.16
N ALA A 169 0.97 10.58 9.27
CA ALA A 169 2.27 10.28 8.68
C ALA A 169 3.37 10.54 9.72
N PRO A 170 4.31 9.61 9.96
CA PRO A 170 5.47 9.91 10.78
C PRO A 170 6.30 11.03 10.14
N ASP A 171 7.00 11.79 10.98
CA ASP A 171 7.89 12.85 10.52
C ASP A 171 9.27 12.26 10.23
N VAL A 172 9.42 11.74 9.01
CA VAL A 172 10.66 11.12 8.51
C VAL A 172 11.07 11.74 7.19
N THR A 173 12.34 11.57 6.83
CA THR A 173 12.89 12.05 5.57
C THR A 173 12.12 11.48 4.37
N SER A 174 11.65 12.39 3.54
CA SER A 174 10.91 12.13 2.30
C SER A 174 11.87 11.78 1.16
N ASP A 175 11.62 10.68 0.44
CA ASP A 175 12.27 10.44 -0.85
C ASP A 175 11.71 11.41 -1.91
N PRO A 176 12.49 11.88 -2.91
CA PRO A 176 12.02 12.89 -3.87
C PRO A 176 10.70 12.54 -4.58
N VAL A 177 10.44 11.26 -4.85
CA VAL A 177 9.18 10.79 -5.47
C VAL A 177 7.96 11.07 -4.59
N GLN A 178 8.12 11.12 -3.27
CA GLN A 178 7.03 11.41 -2.32
C GLN A 178 6.52 12.85 -2.45
N GLU A 179 7.29 13.76 -3.06
CA GLU A 179 6.77 15.08 -3.45
C GLU A 179 5.65 15.00 -4.49
N ILE A 180 5.59 13.89 -5.23
CA ILE A 180 4.62 13.64 -6.29
C ILE A 180 3.50 12.72 -5.80
N ILE A 181 3.85 11.62 -5.11
CA ILE A 181 2.91 10.55 -4.73
C ILE A 181 2.56 10.50 -3.23
N GLY A 182 3.20 11.34 -2.42
CA GLY A 182 2.97 11.44 -0.99
C GLY A 182 3.70 10.42 -0.13
N SER A 183 3.55 10.59 1.18
CA SER A 183 4.04 9.69 2.20
C SER A 183 3.33 8.32 2.13
N PRO A 184 4.05 7.19 2.25
CA PRO A 184 3.45 5.86 2.13
C PRO A 184 2.61 5.45 3.35
N PHE A 185 2.92 6.01 4.53
CA PHE A 185 2.38 5.56 5.82
C PHE A 185 0.86 5.76 5.99
N PRO A 186 0.24 6.89 5.60
CA PRO A 186 -1.22 7.03 5.69
C PRO A 186 -1.98 5.96 4.89
N LEU A 187 -1.48 5.57 3.72
CA LEU A 187 -2.10 4.52 2.93
C LEU A 187 -2.00 3.14 3.62
N ASP A 188 -0.85 2.85 4.21
CA ASP A 188 -0.65 1.62 4.99
C ASP A 188 -1.61 1.56 6.19
N GLY A 189 -1.76 2.68 6.92
CA GLY A 189 -2.75 2.80 7.98
C GLY A 189 -4.20 2.62 7.50
N ALA A 190 -4.53 3.06 6.29
CA ALA A 190 -5.83 2.80 5.68
C ALA A 190 -6.01 1.31 5.33
N PHE A 191 -4.96 0.60 4.93
CA PHE A 191 -4.98 -0.85 4.80
C PHE A 191 -5.17 -1.55 6.16
N HIS A 192 -4.62 -1.03 7.25
CA HIS A 192 -4.89 -1.56 8.59
C HIS A 192 -6.37 -1.43 8.95
N ALA A 193 -7.00 -0.29 8.66
CA ALA A 193 -8.44 -0.10 8.87
C ALA A 193 -9.27 -1.11 8.06
N ALA A 194 -8.90 -1.38 6.81
CA ALA A 194 -9.52 -2.41 5.98
C ALA A 194 -9.32 -3.83 6.55
N CYS A 195 -8.13 -4.12 7.06
CA CYS A 195 -7.83 -5.40 7.71
C CYS A 195 -8.72 -5.63 8.93
N VAL A 196 -8.81 -4.65 9.83
CA VAL A 196 -9.65 -4.75 11.03
C VAL A 196 -11.13 -4.88 10.71
N LEU A 197 -11.63 -4.09 9.73
CA LEU A 197 -13.01 -4.23 9.24
C LEU A 197 -13.26 -5.63 8.66
N GLY A 198 -12.31 -6.14 7.86
CA GLY A 198 -12.40 -7.46 7.25
C GLY A 198 -12.47 -8.58 8.28
N GLN A 199 -11.66 -8.53 9.33
CA GLN A 199 -11.64 -9.53 10.41
C GLN A 199 -12.97 -9.64 11.17
N GLN A 200 -13.83 -8.61 11.14
CA GLN A 200 -15.19 -8.72 11.69
C GLN A 200 -16.12 -9.59 10.84
N THR A 201 -15.70 -9.93 9.62
CA THR A 201 -16.56 -10.56 8.61
C THR A 201 -16.07 -11.93 8.15
N VAL A 202 -14.82 -12.31 8.41
CA VAL A 202 -14.22 -13.58 7.96
C VAL A 202 -13.40 -14.23 9.06
N ASP A 203 -13.18 -15.54 8.94
CA ASP A 203 -12.43 -16.36 9.92
C ASP A 203 -10.91 -16.43 9.64
N PHE A 204 -10.39 -15.51 8.82
CA PHE A 204 -8.95 -15.40 8.51
C PHE A 204 -8.47 -13.97 8.70
N VAL A 205 -7.15 -13.77 8.74
CA VAL A 205 -6.54 -12.43 8.77
C VAL A 205 -6.35 -11.93 7.34
N PRO A 206 -7.10 -10.92 6.88
CA PRO A 206 -7.05 -10.45 5.50
C PRO A 206 -5.87 -9.50 5.29
N PHE A 207 -4.99 -9.82 4.33
CA PHE A 207 -3.85 -8.98 3.94
C PHE A 207 -4.03 -8.44 2.52
N PRO A 208 -3.52 -7.23 2.22
CA PRO A 208 -3.61 -6.65 0.88
C PRO A 208 -2.82 -7.48 -0.13
N VAL A 209 -3.48 -7.91 -1.20
CA VAL A 209 -2.85 -8.64 -2.33
C VAL A 209 -2.83 -7.83 -3.62
N GLY A 210 -3.38 -6.62 -3.59
CA GLY A 210 -3.40 -5.69 -4.71
C GLY A 210 -4.69 -4.88 -4.78
N PHE A 211 -4.79 -3.98 -5.74
CA PHE A 211 -5.99 -3.18 -5.96
C PHE A 211 -6.13 -2.80 -7.44
N ASP A 212 -7.31 -2.35 -7.84
CA ASP A 212 -7.57 -2.02 -9.25
C ASP A 212 -7.04 -0.65 -9.61
N ARG A 213 -7.23 0.34 -8.74
CA ARG A 213 -6.79 1.70 -9.02
C ARG A 213 -6.47 2.48 -7.76
N ARG A 214 -5.36 3.22 -7.78
CA ARG A 214 -5.01 4.27 -6.81
C ARG A 214 -4.88 5.59 -7.53
N VAL A 215 -5.41 6.66 -6.95
CA VAL A 215 -5.30 8.02 -7.47
C VAL A 215 -4.85 8.96 -6.36
N ILE A 216 -3.71 9.62 -6.57
CA ILE A 216 -3.24 10.71 -5.73
C ILE A 216 -3.73 12.03 -6.33
N VAL A 217 -4.62 12.72 -5.62
CA VAL A 217 -5.08 14.08 -5.95
C VAL A 217 -4.08 15.09 -5.42
N THR A 218 -3.75 14.95 -4.13
CA THR A 218 -2.76 15.77 -3.42
C THR A 218 -1.86 14.84 -2.61
N PRO A 219 -0.53 14.93 -2.72
CA PRO A 219 0.37 14.07 -1.95
C PRO A 219 0.21 14.33 -0.45
N THR A 220 0.10 13.26 0.33
CA THR A 220 0.24 13.30 1.78
C THR A 220 1.67 13.71 2.15
N ARG A 221 1.85 14.30 3.34
CA ARG A 221 3.10 14.91 3.80
C ARG A 221 3.54 14.29 5.13
N PRO A 222 4.86 14.12 5.34
CA PRO A 222 5.40 13.72 6.64
C PRO A 222 4.91 14.63 7.77
N GLY A 223 4.64 14.04 8.94
CA GLY A 223 4.21 14.79 10.14
C GLY A 223 2.79 15.34 10.11
N CYS A 224 2.02 15.14 9.04
CA CYS A 224 0.64 15.62 8.91
C CYS A 224 -0.40 14.57 9.34
N ASP A 225 -1.56 15.06 9.76
CA ASP A 225 -2.73 14.27 10.13
C ASP A 225 -3.74 14.22 8.98
N TYR A 226 -4.43 13.08 8.89
CA TYR A 226 -5.43 12.77 7.87
C TYR A 226 -6.57 11.96 8.49
N ARG A 227 -7.61 11.74 7.71
CA ARG A 227 -8.70 10.82 7.99
C ARG A 227 -8.83 9.83 6.87
N THR A 228 -9.33 8.64 7.19
CA THR A 228 -9.68 7.65 6.18
C THR A 228 -11.09 7.13 6.40
N LYS A 229 -11.72 6.80 5.27
CA LYS A 229 -12.91 5.96 5.24
C LYS A 229 -12.61 4.77 4.34
N VAL A 230 -12.88 3.58 4.87
CA VAL A 230 -12.81 2.31 4.16
C VAL A 230 -14.22 1.76 4.06
N ARG A 231 -14.57 1.17 2.92
CA ARG A 231 -15.86 0.52 2.69
C ARG A 231 -15.67 -0.84 2.05
N LEU A 232 -16.24 -1.88 2.66
CA LEU A 232 -16.34 -3.20 2.06
C LEU A 232 -17.35 -3.13 0.90
N VAL A 233 -16.91 -3.43 -0.32
CA VAL A 233 -17.72 -3.36 -1.54
C VAL A 233 -18.10 -4.74 -2.07
N HIS A 234 -17.26 -5.75 -1.81
CA HIS A 234 -17.55 -7.12 -2.21
C HIS A 234 -16.92 -8.12 -1.24
N LYS A 235 -17.57 -9.28 -1.10
CA LYS A 235 -17.13 -10.38 -0.25
C LYS A 235 -17.41 -11.71 -0.92
N THR A 236 -16.40 -12.56 -0.93
CA THR A 236 -16.48 -13.99 -1.23
C THR A 236 -15.94 -14.79 -0.04
N GLU A 237 -15.84 -16.12 -0.17
CA GLU A 237 -15.24 -16.98 0.87
C GLU A 237 -13.75 -16.68 1.07
N ASP A 238 -13.01 -16.46 -0.04
CA ASP A 238 -11.55 -16.35 -0.03
C ASP A 238 -11.01 -14.93 -0.24
N GLU A 239 -11.88 -13.97 -0.55
CA GLU A 239 -11.49 -12.60 -0.90
C GLU A 239 -12.50 -11.56 -0.43
N LEU A 240 -11.95 -10.49 0.15
CA LEU A 240 -12.65 -9.24 0.46
C LEU A 240 -12.17 -8.14 -0.49
N VAL A 241 -13.09 -7.27 -0.91
CA VAL A 241 -12.77 -6.12 -1.75
C VAL A 241 -13.26 -4.84 -1.08
N PHE A 242 -12.39 -3.86 -0.98
CA PHE A 242 -12.66 -2.57 -0.34
C PHE A 242 -12.38 -1.39 -1.27
N ASP A 243 -13.11 -0.30 -1.05
CA ASP A 243 -12.73 1.02 -1.54
C ASP A 243 -12.33 1.88 -0.34
N LEU A 244 -11.33 2.74 -0.51
CA LEU A 244 -10.90 3.66 0.53
C LEU A 244 -10.57 5.05 0.00
N VAL A 245 -10.66 6.02 0.90
CA VAL A 245 -10.36 7.42 0.66
C VAL A 245 -9.58 7.99 1.84
N ILE A 246 -8.60 8.84 1.55
CA ILE A 246 -7.84 9.61 2.53
C ILE A 246 -8.15 11.10 2.30
N PHE A 247 -8.55 11.79 3.36
CA PHE A 247 -9.04 13.17 3.30
C PHE A 247 -8.68 13.95 4.57
N ASP A 248 -8.81 15.28 4.53
CA ASP A 248 -8.65 16.14 5.71
C ASP A 248 -9.98 16.45 6.42
N ASP A 249 -9.94 17.19 7.53
CA ASP A 249 -11.13 17.59 8.30
C ASP A 249 -12.13 18.44 7.52
N THR A 250 -11.72 19.02 6.39
CA THR A 250 -12.60 19.79 5.49
C THR A 250 -13.19 18.92 4.36
N GLY A 251 -12.93 17.62 4.39
CA GLY A 251 -13.34 16.67 3.36
C GLY A 251 -12.54 16.77 2.07
N THR A 252 -11.41 17.50 2.04
CA THR A 252 -10.55 17.52 0.84
C THR A 252 -9.89 16.17 0.67
N VAL A 253 -10.10 15.53 -0.47
CA VAL A 253 -9.51 14.22 -0.77
C VAL A 253 -8.05 14.39 -1.19
N TYR A 254 -7.18 13.61 -0.57
CA TYR A 254 -5.76 13.48 -0.91
C TYR A 254 -5.54 12.29 -1.83
N GLU A 255 -6.17 11.16 -1.50
CA GLU A 255 -5.96 9.91 -2.22
C GLU A 255 -7.22 9.04 -2.19
N THR A 256 -7.42 8.26 -3.27
CA THR A 256 -8.40 7.16 -3.30
C THR A 256 -7.74 5.86 -3.74
N VAL A 257 -8.25 4.74 -3.23
CA VAL A 257 -8.00 3.40 -3.76
C VAL A 257 -9.33 2.71 -4.00
N ALA A 258 -9.48 2.13 -5.18
CA ALA A 258 -10.63 1.35 -5.57
C ALA A 258 -10.23 -0.13 -5.80
N GLY A 259 -11.08 -1.03 -5.36
CA GLY A 259 -10.92 -2.47 -5.58
C GLY A 259 -9.75 -3.08 -4.80
N LEU A 260 -9.47 -2.61 -3.58
CA LEU A 260 -8.48 -3.22 -2.68
C LEU A 260 -8.88 -4.64 -2.31
N ARG A 261 -8.16 -5.60 -2.85
CA ARG A 261 -8.33 -7.02 -2.58
C ARG A 261 -7.54 -7.43 -1.36
N MET A 262 -8.20 -8.15 -0.45
CA MET A 262 -7.57 -8.77 0.70
C MET A 262 -7.91 -10.25 0.79
N ARG A 263 -6.90 -11.08 1.12
CA ARG A 263 -7.00 -12.55 1.22
C ARG A 263 -6.17 -13.07 2.39
N ASP A 264 -6.35 -14.34 2.74
CA ASP A 264 -5.42 -15.03 3.63
C ASP A 264 -4.06 -15.24 2.93
N VAL A 265 -2.98 -14.84 3.60
CA VAL A 265 -1.59 -15.01 3.15
C VAL A 265 -0.75 -15.78 4.17
N SER A 266 -1.38 -16.47 5.12
CA SER A 266 -0.72 -17.35 6.08
C SER A 266 0.22 -18.38 5.42
N GLY A 267 -0.13 -18.85 4.21
CA GLY A 267 0.71 -19.71 3.38
C GLY A 267 1.80 -19.00 2.55
N ALA A 268 1.87 -17.67 2.55
CA ALA A 268 2.74 -16.90 1.65
C ALA A 268 4.21 -16.91 2.07
N LEU A 269 4.51 -17.17 3.34
CA LEU A 269 5.86 -17.43 3.86
C LEU A 269 6.23 -18.93 3.85
N GLY A 270 5.63 -19.73 2.97
CA GLY A 270 5.83 -21.17 2.88
C GLY A 270 7.29 -21.63 3.04
N ARG A 271 7.44 -22.63 3.92
CA ARG A 271 8.64 -23.37 4.35
C ARG A 271 9.67 -23.65 3.25
#